data_AF-A0A8T3YPR5-F1
#
_entry.id   AF-A0A8T3YPR5-F1
#
_cell.length_a   1.000
_cell.length_b   1.000
_cell.length_c   1.000
_cell.angle_alpha   90.00
_cell.angle_beta   90.00
_cell.angle_gamma   90.00
#
_symmetry.space_group_name_H-M   'P 1'
#
loop_
_entity.id
_entity.type
_entity.pdbx_description
1 polymer ?
#
loop_
_entity_poly.entity_id
_entity_poly.type
_entity_poly.pdbx_seq_one_letter_code
_entity_poly.pdbx_strand_id
1 'polypeptide(L)'
;MTCKKNMVIIRSFKQRPVCSECQMRSLSGPVSDKKFKKLFDIDPKFYETSAFLRDIRYQYSLYQNLTEKQIAAFKRVVDEFKNPKKKQINAIVPKAPTKEEQAEHKQKRAKGLFQSERSTLRALRTK
;
A
#
# COMPACT_ATOMS: atom_id res chain seq x y z
N MET A 1 0.78 13.82 -11.31
CA MET A 1 1.24 15.02 -10.59
C MET A 1 2.65 14.76 -10.07
N THR A 2 3.68 15.33 -10.70
CA THR A 2 5.06 15.24 -10.21
C THR A 2 5.30 16.43 -9.26
N CYS A 3 5.79 16.19 -8.04
CA CYS A 3 6.06 17.26 -7.08
C CYS A 3 7.22 18.14 -7.61
N LYS A 4 6.98 19.46 -7.71
CA LYS A 4 8.00 20.44 -8.17
C LYS A 4 8.79 21.08 -7.02
N LYS A 5 8.28 21.01 -5.79
CA LYS A 5 8.86 21.67 -4.60
C LYS A 5 9.91 20.79 -3.94
N ASN A 6 9.48 19.60 -3.51
CA ASN A 6 10.35 18.63 -2.85
C ASN A 6 10.75 17.57 -3.88
N MET A 7 11.86 17.85 -4.58
CA MET A 7 12.43 16.96 -5.58
C MET A 7 13.07 15.75 -4.88
N VAL A 8 12.82 14.55 -5.42
CA VAL A 8 13.36 13.29 -4.88
C VAL A 8 14.06 12.54 -6.01
N ILE A 9 15.17 11.88 -5.70
CA ILE A 9 15.89 11.04 -6.65
C ILE A 9 15.00 9.84 -7.01
N ILE A 10 14.63 9.74 -8.28
CA ILE A 10 13.83 8.64 -8.81
C ILE A 10 14.75 7.61 -9.46
N ARG A 11 14.63 6.33 -9.09
CA ARG A 11 15.44 5.26 -9.69
C ARG A 11 14.84 4.69 -10.98
N SER A 12 13.53 4.77 -11.16
CA SER A 12 12.83 4.23 -12.34
C SER A 12 11.76 5.19 -12.85
N PHE A 13 11.67 5.35 -14.17
CA PHE A 13 10.70 6.24 -14.82
C PHE A 13 9.23 5.90 -14.50
N LYS A 14 8.93 4.67 -14.06
CA LYS A 14 7.59 4.23 -13.67
C LYS A 14 7.16 4.78 -12.30
N GLN A 15 8.11 5.16 -11.47
CA GLN A 15 7.82 5.70 -10.14
C GLN A 15 7.32 7.14 -10.28
N ARG A 16 6.25 7.47 -9.54
CA ARG A 16 5.71 8.82 -9.44
C ARG A 16 5.93 9.31 -8.00
N PRO A 17 7.04 10.01 -7.70
CA PRO A 17 7.23 10.53 -6.35
C PRO A 17 6.21 11.64 -6.09
N VAL A 18 5.52 11.52 -4.98
CA VAL A 18 4.58 12.51 -4.49
C VAL A 18 5.03 12.91 -3.09
N CYS A 19 5.32 14.19 -2.90
CA CYS A 19 5.65 14.73 -1.59
C CYS A 19 4.40 14.80 -0.69
N SER A 20 4.59 14.84 0.63
CA SER A 20 3.50 14.87 1.62
C SER A 20 2.48 15.98 1.34
N GLU A 21 2.95 17.20 1.05
CA GLU A 21 2.09 18.34 0.69
C GLU A 21 1.22 18.07 -0.54
N CYS A 22 1.82 17.56 -1.62
CA CYS A 22 1.08 17.25 -2.84
C CYS A 22 0.07 16.13 -2.61
N GLN A 23 0.42 15.12 -1.81
CA GLN A 23 -0.48 14.04 -1.46
C GLN A 23 -1.66 14.56 -0.62
N MET A 24 -1.42 15.41 0.37
CA MET A 24 -2.46 16.01 1.21
C MET A 24 -3.45 16.86 0.39
N ARG A 25 -2.98 17.60 -0.62
CA ARG A 25 -3.85 18.34 -1.53
C ARG A 25 -4.81 17.43 -2.30
N SER A 26 -4.42 16.20 -2.60
CA SER A 26 -5.30 15.22 -3.24
C SER A 26 -6.29 14.57 -2.26
N LEU A 27 -6.03 14.66 -0.96
CA LEU A 27 -6.85 14.03 0.09
C LEU A 27 -7.94 14.94 0.67
N SER A 28 -8.00 16.20 0.24
CA SER A 28 -8.98 17.20 0.69
C SER A 28 -10.40 16.97 0.14
N GLY A 29 -10.61 15.94 -0.68
CA GLY A 29 -11.93 15.58 -1.19
C GLY A 29 -12.87 15.07 -0.07
N PRO A 30 -14.20 15.23 -0.24
CA PRO A 30 -15.19 14.74 0.71
C PRO A 30 -15.23 13.20 0.72
N VAL A 31 -15.42 12.63 1.92
CA VAL A 31 -15.66 11.20 2.13
C VAL A 31 -17.17 10.94 2.08
N SER A 32 -17.63 10.21 1.07
CA SER A 32 -19.05 9.94 0.83
C SER A 32 -19.68 9.04 1.90
N ASP A 33 -18.96 8.03 2.37
CA ASP A 33 -19.51 7.03 3.28
C ASP A 33 -19.48 7.45 4.75
N LYS A 34 -20.63 7.37 5.42
CA LYS A 34 -20.75 7.69 6.86
C LYS A 34 -19.84 6.83 7.74
N LYS A 35 -19.62 5.56 7.38
CA LYS A 35 -18.75 4.62 8.12
C LYS A 35 -17.29 5.05 8.06
N PHE A 36 -16.81 5.42 6.87
CA PHE A 36 -15.42 5.82 6.65
C PHE A 36 -15.16 7.26 7.07
N LYS A 37 -16.18 8.12 7.07
CA LYS A 37 -16.07 9.48 7.59
C LYS A 37 -15.55 9.51 9.03
N LYS A 38 -16.10 8.65 9.91
CA LYS A 38 -15.62 8.51 11.30
C LYS A 38 -14.22 7.92 11.39
N LEU A 39 -13.84 7.04 10.45
CA LEU A 39 -12.52 6.43 10.44
C LEU A 39 -11.43 7.44 10.08
N PHE A 40 -11.73 8.35 9.15
CA PHE A 40 -10.79 9.35 8.65
C PHE A 40 -10.85 10.71 9.37
N ASP A 41 -11.70 10.82 10.39
CA ASP A 41 -11.78 11.98 11.28
C ASP A 41 -10.66 11.92 12.33
N ILE A 42 -9.43 12.13 11.85
CA ILE A 42 -8.21 12.16 12.66
C ILE A 42 -7.45 13.46 12.46
N ASP A 43 -6.63 13.84 13.45
CA ASP A 43 -5.82 15.06 13.41
C ASP A 43 -4.92 15.08 12.14
N PRO A 44 -4.93 16.18 11.36
CA PRO A 44 -4.05 16.39 10.22
C PRO A 44 -2.57 16.07 10.47
N LYS A 45 -2.07 16.29 11.70
CA LYS A 45 -0.67 15.99 12.08
C LYS A 45 -0.31 14.51 11.92
N PHE A 46 -1.25 13.60 12.12
CA PHE A 46 -1.01 12.18 11.90
C PHE A 46 -0.79 11.86 10.42
N TYR A 47 -1.54 12.54 9.54
CA TYR A 47 -1.36 12.40 8.10
C TYR A 47 -0.04 12.98 7.62
N GLU A 48 0.48 14.04 8.24
CA GLU A 48 1.80 14.60 7.89
C GLU A 48 2.93 13.61 8.25
N THR A 49 2.81 12.96 9.40
CA THR A 49 3.84 12.07 9.94
C THR A 49 3.87 10.71 9.22
N SER A 50 2.71 10.16 8.87
CA SER A 50 2.60 8.79 8.34
C SER A 50 2.22 8.74 6.86
N ALA A 51 3.12 8.24 6.02
CA ALA A 51 2.81 7.93 4.62
C ALA A 51 1.72 6.86 4.48
N PHE A 52 1.69 5.89 5.41
CA PHE A 52 0.71 4.80 5.39
C PHE A 52 -0.73 5.30 5.55
N LEU A 53 -0.97 6.24 6.49
CA LEU A 53 -2.31 6.81 6.71
C LEU A 53 -2.79 7.59 5.49
N ARG A 54 -1.88 8.32 4.82
CA ARG A 54 -2.17 9.03 3.57
C ARG A 54 -2.50 8.07 2.44
N ASP A 55 -1.77 6.97 2.30
CA ASP A 55 -2.01 5.96 1.26
C ASP A 55 -3.36 5.29 1.42
N ILE A 56 -3.75 4.87 2.63
CA ILE A 56 -5.07 4.26 2.86
C ILE A 56 -6.19 5.22 2.47
N ARG A 57 -6.08 6.50 2.84
CA ARG A 57 -7.07 7.52 2.48
C ARG A 57 -7.09 7.77 0.97
N TYR A 58 -5.93 7.75 0.31
CA TYR A 58 -5.84 7.86 -1.15
C TYR A 58 -6.52 6.67 -1.85
N GLN A 59 -6.26 5.45 -1.39
CA GLN A 59 -6.88 4.23 -1.93
C GLN A 59 -8.40 4.25 -1.76
N TYR A 60 -8.88 4.72 -0.61
CA TYR A 60 -10.31 4.95 -0.40
C TYR A 60 -10.86 5.99 -1.39
N SER A 61 -10.15 7.08 -1.65
CA SER A 61 -10.60 8.08 -2.63
C SER A 61 -10.71 7.52 -4.05
N LEU A 62 -9.90 6.53 -4.41
CA LEU A 62 -9.93 5.90 -5.74
C LEU A 62 -11.01 4.83 -5.86
N TYR A 63 -11.09 3.93 -4.89
CA TYR A 63 -11.92 2.73 -4.98
C TYR A 63 -13.22 2.81 -4.17
N GLN A 64 -13.35 3.85 -3.34
CA GLN A 64 -14.45 4.06 -2.38
C GLN A 64 -14.70 2.85 -1.45
N ASN A 65 -13.71 1.97 -1.34
CA ASN A 65 -13.81 0.72 -0.62
C ASN A 65 -12.49 0.41 0.08
N LEU A 66 -12.58 -0.21 1.25
CA LEU A 66 -11.44 -0.66 2.04
C LEU A 66 -11.69 -2.08 2.54
N THR A 67 -10.65 -2.90 2.48
CA THR A 67 -10.69 -4.24 3.07
C THR A 67 -10.63 -4.18 4.59
N GLU A 68 -11.20 -5.18 5.26
CA GLU A 68 -11.20 -5.26 6.72
C GLU A 68 -9.78 -5.24 7.30
N LYS A 69 -8.83 -5.89 6.61
CA LYS A 69 -7.42 -5.92 6.97
C LYS A 69 -6.81 -4.51 6.96
N GLN A 70 -7.13 -3.71 5.94
CA GLN A 70 -6.67 -2.31 5.84
C GLN A 70 -7.28 -1.45 6.96
N ILE A 71 -8.57 -1.64 7.27
CA ILE A 71 -9.24 -0.91 8.36
C ILE A 71 -8.61 -1.27 9.71
N ALA A 72 -8.36 -2.55 9.97
CA ALA A 72 -7.73 -3.00 11.20
C ALA A 72 -6.30 -2.45 11.35
N ALA A 73 -5.51 -2.48 10.28
CA ALA A 73 -4.17 -1.91 10.26
C ALA A 73 -4.19 -0.39 10.47
N PHE A 74 -5.12 0.32 9.83
CA PHE A 74 -5.28 1.76 10.02
C PHE A 74 -5.54 2.11 11.49
N LYS A 75 -6.49 1.42 12.14
CA LYS A 75 -6.81 1.63 13.55
C LYS A 75 -5.60 1.40 14.45
N ARG A 76 -4.85 0.30 14.23
CA ARG A 76 -3.63 0.00 14.98
C ARG A 76 -2.61 1.12 14.90
N VAL A 77 -2.33 1.60 13.68
CA VAL A 77 -1.36 2.68 13.47
C VAL A 77 -1.82 3.98 14.12
N VAL A 78 -3.10 4.34 14.03
CA VAL A 78 -3.66 5.51 14.72
C VAL A 78 -3.53 5.36 16.24
N ASP A 79 -3.80 4.18 16.79
CA ASP A 79 -3.65 3.92 18.22
C ASP A 79 -2.19 3.98 18.69
N GLU A 80 -1.24 3.56 17.85
CA GLU A 80 0.20 3.67 18.10
C GLU A 80 0.67 5.13 18.14
N PHE A 81 0.12 5.99 17.29
CA PHE A 81 0.40 7.42 17.32
C PHE A 81 -0.19 8.12 18.55
N LYS A 82 -1.39 7.70 18.99
CA LYS A 82 -2.00 8.20 20.22
C LYS A 82 -1.27 7.71 21.48
N ASN A 83 -0.72 6.49 21.45
CA ASN A 83 -0.07 5.86 22.59
C ASN A 83 1.34 5.36 22.23
N PRO A 84 2.36 6.24 22.27
CA PRO A 84 3.72 5.88 21.85
C PRO A 84 4.36 4.76 22.68
N LYS A 85 3.83 4.47 23.88
CA LYS A 85 4.33 3.43 24.80
C LYS A 85 4.12 1.98 24.32
N LYS A 86 3.22 1.72 23.36
CA LYS A 86 2.93 0.35 22.87
C LYS A 86 3.93 -0.20 21.83
N LYS A 87 4.88 0.61 21.35
CA LYS A 87 5.79 0.25 20.24
C LYS A 87 6.69 -0.97 20.51
N GLN A 88 6.95 -1.34 21.77
CA GLN A 88 7.91 -2.40 22.07
C GLN A 88 7.36 -3.83 21.95
N ILE A 89 6.04 -4.03 21.88
CA ILE A 89 5.45 -5.38 21.96
C ILE A 89 5.26 -6.04 20.57
N ASN A 90 5.03 -5.25 19.52
CA ASN A 90 4.67 -5.79 18.19
C ASN A 90 5.85 -6.04 17.24
N ALA A 91 7.07 -5.59 17.58
CA ALA A 91 8.27 -5.83 16.78
C ALA A 91 8.80 -7.28 16.88
N ILE A 92 8.23 -8.11 17.77
CA ILE A 92 8.77 -9.44 18.12
C ILE A 92 8.09 -10.60 17.35
N VAL A 93 6.99 -10.38 16.62
CA VAL A 93 6.33 -11.49 15.89
C VAL A 93 6.25 -11.21 14.39
N PRO A 94 7.32 -11.49 13.61
CA PRO A 94 7.09 -12.01 12.28
C PRO A 94 6.34 -13.34 12.46
N LYS A 95 5.03 -13.37 12.15
CA LYS A 95 4.35 -14.64 11.94
C LYS A 95 5.09 -15.32 10.79
N ALA A 96 5.89 -16.33 11.15
CA ALA A 96 6.53 -17.19 10.20
C ALA A 96 5.48 -17.68 9.19
N PRO A 97 5.76 -17.65 7.88
CA PRO A 97 4.90 -18.32 6.91
C PRO A 97 4.79 -19.80 7.32
N THR A 98 3.57 -20.26 7.51
CA THR A 98 3.25 -21.69 7.70
C THR A 98 3.83 -22.47 6.52
N LYS A 99 4.49 -23.59 6.82
CA LYS A 99 5.29 -24.40 5.88
C LYS A 99 4.50 -24.91 4.65
N GLU A 100 3.19 -24.75 4.65
CA GLU A 100 2.28 -25.22 3.60
C GLU A 100 2.26 -24.32 2.35
N GLU A 101 2.32 -22.98 2.50
CA GLU A 101 2.31 -22.06 1.33
C GLU A 101 3.66 -22.03 0.58
N GLN A 102 4.75 -22.39 1.25
CA GLN A 102 6.08 -22.45 0.63
C GLN A 102 6.30 -23.68 -0.26
N ALA A 103 5.51 -24.74 -0.07
CA ALA A 103 5.60 -25.94 -0.90
C ALA A 103 4.97 -25.72 -2.29
N GLU A 104 3.86 -24.97 -2.37
CA GLU A 104 3.16 -24.74 -3.63
C GLU A 104 3.93 -23.80 -4.57
N HIS A 105 4.57 -22.77 -4.02
CA HIS A 105 5.38 -21.83 -4.82
C HIS A 105 6.69 -22.44 -5.33
N LYS A 106 7.23 -23.47 -4.64
CA LYS A 106 8.42 -24.21 -5.09
C LYS A 106 8.08 -25.21 -6.21
N GLN A 107 6.91 -25.85 -6.14
CA GLN A 107 6.44 -26.77 -7.18
C GLN A 107 6.11 -26.05 -8.50
N LYS A 108 5.55 -24.83 -8.46
CA LYS A 108 5.27 -24.04 -9.68
C LYS A 108 6.55 -23.54 -10.38
N ARG A 109 7.64 -23.30 -9.65
CA ARG A 109 8.96 -22.96 -10.22
C ARG A 109 9.69 -24.18 -10.80
N ALA A 110 9.53 -25.36 -10.22
CA ALA A 110 10.19 -26.59 -10.70
C ALA A 110 9.57 -27.13 -12.01
N LYS A 111 8.29 -26.87 -12.28
CA LYS A 111 7.57 -27.41 -13.45
C LYS A 111 7.74 -26.63 -14.77
N GLY A 112 8.60 -25.61 -14.86
CA GLY A 112 8.99 -25.01 -16.15
C GLY A 112 7.87 -24.41 -17.01
N LEU A 113 6.65 -24.22 -16.49
CA LEU A 113 5.46 -23.84 -17.27
C LEU A 113 5.39 -22.35 -17.67
N PHE A 114 6.46 -21.58 -17.47
CA PHE A 114 6.48 -20.15 -17.80
C PHE A 114 7.37 -19.81 -19.01
N GLN A 115 8.16 -20.77 -19.52
CA GLN A 115 9.02 -20.55 -20.69
C GLN A 115 8.37 -20.98 -22.01
N SER A 116 7.43 -21.93 -22.01
CA SER A 116 6.80 -22.46 -23.23
C SER A 116 5.73 -21.56 -23.84
N GLU A 117 5.07 -20.69 -23.07
CA GLU A 117 4.04 -19.77 -23.60
C GLU A 117 4.64 -18.47 -24.18
N ARG A 118 5.86 -18.09 -23.77
CA ARG A 118 6.55 -16.91 -24.32
C ARG A 118 7.18 -17.17 -25.69
N SER A 119 7.55 -18.42 -25.99
CA SER A 119 8.11 -18.81 -27.28
C SER A 119 7.05 -18.87 -28.38
N THR A 120 5.83 -19.34 -28.08
CA THR A 120 4.72 -19.38 -29.05
C THR A 120 4.19 -17.99 -29.40
N LEU A 121 4.07 -17.08 -28.42
CA LEU A 121 3.64 -15.69 -28.66
C LEU A 121 4.69 -14.84 -29.41
N ARG A 122 5.98 -15.18 -29.35
CA ARG A 122 7.00 -14.53 -30.19
C ARG A 122 7.01 -15.03 -31.63
N ALA A 123 6.63 -16.29 -31.88
CA ALA A 123 6.57 -16.86 -33.23
C ALA A 123 5.39 -16.35 -34.08
N LEU A 124 4.32 -15.88 -33.44
CA LEU A 124 3.13 -15.32 -34.12
C LEU A 124 3.25 -13.83 -34.44
N ARG A 125 4.32 -13.15 -34.00
CA ARG A 125 4.50 -11.70 -34.17
C ARG A 125 5.46 -11.31 -35.29
N THR A 126 6.01 -12.30 -36.01
CA THR A 126 6.99 -12.11 -37.08
C THR A 126 6.49 -12.68 -38.43
N LYS A 127 5.18 -12.73 -38.64
CA LYS A 127 4.56 -12.98 -39.95
C LYS A 127 3.58 -11.87 -40.26
#